data_AF-L9ZDT1-F1
#
_entry.id   AF-L9ZDT1-F1
#
_cell.length_a   1.000
_cell.length_b   1.000
_cell.length_c   1.000
_cell.angle_alpha   90.00
_cell.angle_beta   90.00
_cell.angle_gamma   90.00
#
_symmetry.space_group_name_H-M   'P 1'
#
loop_
_entity.id
_entity.type
_entity.pdbx_description
1 polymer ?
#
loop_
_entity_poly.entity_id
_entity_poly.type
_entity_poly.pdbx_seq_one_letter_code
_entity_poly.pdbx_strand_id
1 'polypeptide(L)'
;MTEHVGLDGVPTTRVENACAASGFAVRQAVQAVKSGMADVVLAGGFEVMSDMSSDATKYWLGVSGETEWERLSGTTFSGVYAQMASVHMEQYGTTRE
;
A
#
# COMPACT_ATOMS: atom_id res chain seq x y z
N MET A 1 17.83 -2.30 6.86
CA MET A 1 16.57 -2.27 7.67
C MET A 1 16.80 -2.83 9.07
N THR A 2 17.13 -4.11 9.21
CA THR A 2 17.38 -4.75 10.52
C THR A 2 18.55 -4.14 11.30
N GLU A 3 19.62 -3.76 10.60
CA GLU A 3 20.80 -3.08 11.20
C GLU A 3 20.45 -1.77 11.94
N HIS A 4 19.44 -1.02 11.45
CA HIS A 4 19.06 0.28 12.00
C HIS A 4 18.21 0.15 13.27
N VAL A 5 17.70 -1.06 13.54
CA VAL A 5 16.87 -1.38 14.71
C VAL A 5 17.54 -2.43 15.61
N GLY A 6 18.82 -2.74 15.39
CA GLY A 6 19.59 -3.70 16.19
C GLY A 6 19.08 -5.15 16.09
N LEU A 7 18.46 -5.52 14.95
CA LEU A 7 17.93 -6.86 14.68
C LEU A 7 18.81 -7.65 13.70
N ASP A 8 20.12 -7.44 13.75
CA ASP A 8 21.07 -8.14 12.88
C ASP A 8 20.93 -9.67 13.00
N GLY A 9 20.92 -10.36 11.86
CA GLY A 9 20.73 -11.80 11.79
C GLY A 9 19.28 -12.29 11.94
N VAL A 10 18.31 -11.42 12.27
CA VAL A 10 16.89 -11.79 12.30
C VAL A 10 16.33 -11.87 10.87
N PRO A 11 15.72 -13.00 10.45
CA PRO A 11 15.12 -13.12 9.13
C PRO A 11 14.08 -12.02 8.88
N THR A 12 14.15 -11.36 7.73
CA THR A 12 13.25 -10.26 7.36
C THR A 12 12.73 -10.47 5.94
N THR A 13 11.44 -10.19 5.73
CA THR A 13 10.79 -10.26 4.42
C THR A 13 10.12 -8.93 4.12
N ARG A 14 10.41 -8.35 2.95
CA ARG A 14 9.68 -7.19 2.43
C ARG A 14 8.40 -7.67 1.76
N VAL A 15 7.27 -7.10 2.15
CA VAL A 15 5.96 -7.38 1.55
C VAL A 15 5.56 -6.16 0.73
N GLU A 16 5.19 -6.39 -0.53
CA GLU A 16 4.68 -5.36 -1.44
C GLU A 16 3.26 -5.72 -1.84
N ASN A 17 2.32 -4.80 -1.61
CA ASN A 17 0.93 -4.91 -2.06
C ASN A 17 0.27 -3.53 -2.04
N ALA A 18 0.95 -2.52 -2.59
CA ALA A 18 0.51 -1.14 -2.57
C ALA A 18 0.09 -0.70 -1.15
N CYS A 19 -1.01 0.05 -1.03
CA CYS A 19 -1.52 0.53 0.26
C CYS A 19 -1.88 -0.59 1.26
N ALA A 20 -2.01 -1.84 0.81
CA ALA A 20 -2.34 -2.99 1.66
C ALA A 20 -1.11 -3.75 2.17
N ALA A 21 0.11 -3.31 1.84
CA ALA A 21 1.36 -4.02 2.16
C ALA A 21 1.51 -4.37 3.65
N SER A 22 1.26 -3.42 4.56
CA SER A 22 1.39 -3.65 6.01
C SER A 22 0.33 -4.62 6.55
N GLY A 23 -0.90 -4.59 6.02
CA GLY A 23 -1.94 -5.56 6.34
C GLY A 23 -1.54 -6.98 5.90
N PHE A 24 -0.91 -7.11 4.74
CA PHE A 24 -0.37 -8.40 4.28
C PHE A 24 0.85 -8.86 5.09
N ALA A 25 1.70 -7.94 5.57
CA ALA A 25 2.78 -8.27 6.50
C ALA A 25 2.23 -8.85 7.82
N VAL A 26 1.16 -8.26 8.38
CA VAL A 26 0.47 -8.80 9.56
C VAL A 26 -0.12 -10.17 9.26
N ARG A 27 -0.78 -10.35 8.11
CA ARG A 27 -1.30 -11.65 7.68
C ARG A 27 -0.21 -12.72 7.63
N GLN A 28 0.96 -12.41 7.06
CA GLN A 28 2.10 -13.33 7.01
C GLN A 28 2.66 -13.64 8.40
N ALA A 29 2.76 -12.65 9.29
CA ALA A 29 3.20 -12.87 10.66
C ALA A 29 2.26 -13.81 11.43
N VAL A 30 0.94 -13.62 11.29
CA VAL A 30 -0.05 -14.54 11.87
C VAL A 30 0.12 -15.96 11.31
N GLN A 31 0.39 -16.10 10.01
CA GLN A 31 0.64 -17.41 9.40
C GLN A 31 1.92 -18.08 9.96
N ALA A 32 3.00 -17.32 10.11
CA ALA A 32 4.27 -17.81 10.64
C ALA A 32 4.16 -18.27 12.11
N VAL A 33 3.42 -17.54 12.94
CA VAL A 33 3.15 -17.94 14.32
C VAL A 33 2.27 -19.19 14.38
N LYS A 34 1.17 -19.21 13.61
CA LYS A 34 0.25 -20.34 13.61
C LYS A 34 0.85 -21.62 13.04
N SER A 35 1.82 -21.53 12.15
CA SER A 35 2.51 -22.71 11.60
C SER A 35 3.60 -23.27 12.51
N GLY A 36 3.94 -22.58 13.60
CA GLY A 36 5.08 -22.92 14.46
C GLY A 36 6.43 -22.56 13.84
N MET A 37 6.46 -21.78 12.75
CA MET A 37 7.70 -21.33 12.12
C MET A 37 8.42 -20.25 12.94
N ALA A 38 7.68 -19.50 13.75
CA ALA A 38 8.23 -18.52 14.70
C ALA A 38 7.30 -18.38 15.91
N ASP A 39 7.85 -18.17 17.11
CA ASP A 39 7.04 -17.88 18.29
C ASP A 39 6.63 -16.40 18.37
N VAL A 40 7.48 -15.51 17.84
CA VAL A 40 7.30 -14.05 17.84
C VAL A 40 7.73 -13.49 16.49
N VAL A 41 6.90 -12.62 15.92
CA VAL A 41 7.17 -11.93 14.66
C VAL A 41 6.82 -10.45 14.80
N LEU A 42 7.73 -9.57 14.34
CA LEU A 42 7.46 -8.14 14.18
C LEU A 42 6.92 -7.90 12.77
N ALA A 43 5.70 -7.36 12.67
CA ALA A 43 5.09 -6.97 11.40
C ALA A 43 4.73 -5.49 11.41
N GLY A 44 5.00 -4.81 10.30
CA GLY A 44 4.70 -3.40 10.13
C GLY A 44 5.08 -2.91 8.74
N GLY A 45 4.85 -1.63 8.50
CA GLY A 45 5.25 -0.93 7.30
C GLY A 45 5.46 0.54 7.61
N PHE A 46 6.26 1.21 6.78
CA PHE A 46 6.47 2.64 6.83
C PHE A 46 6.49 3.16 5.40
N GLU A 47 6.18 4.43 5.23
CA GLU A 47 6.20 5.11 3.94
C GLU A 47 6.86 6.48 4.12
N VAL A 48 7.74 6.87 3.20
CA VAL A 48 8.32 8.21 3.15
C VAL A 48 8.04 8.75 1.76
N MET A 49 7.14 9.73 1.67
CA MET A 49 6.74 10.34 0.40
C MET A 49 7.35 11.73 0.20
N SER A 50 7.88 12.31 1.28
CA SER A 50 8.37 13.69 1.34
C SER A 50 9.80 13.88 0.80
N ASP A 51 10.51 12.79 0.54
CA ASP A 51 11.84 12.78 -0.06
C ASP A 51 11.80 12.80 -1.61
N MET A 52 10.61 12.80 -2.20
CA MET A 52 10.38 12.83 -3.64
C MET A 52 9.70 14.13 -4.10
N SER A 53 9.87 14.48 -5.38
CA SER A 53 9.09 15.57 -5.98
C SER A 53 7.63 15.17 -6.11
N SER A 54 6.72 16.16 -6.07
CA SER A 54 5.28 15.89 -6.13
C SER A 54 4.85 15.12 -7.38
N ASP A 55 5.54 15.32 -8.51
CA ASP A 55 5.24 14.61 -9.76
C ASP A 55 5.69 13.15 -9.71
N ALA A 56 6.86 12.89 -9.12
CA ALA A 56 7.33 11.53 -8.91
C ALA A 56 6.42 10.77 -7.93
N THR A 57 6.00 11.41 -6.85
CA THR A 57 5.05 10.83 -5.88
C THR A 57 3.71 10.47 -6.56
N LYS A 58 3.12 11.38 -7.33
CA LYS A 58 1.87 11.11 -8.08
C LYS A 58 2.04 9.96 -9.08
N TYR A 59 3.18 9.92 -9.77
CA TYR A 59 3.52 8.86 -10.70
C TYR A 59 3.54 7.50 -10.00
N TRP A 60 4.26 7.39 -8.87
CA TRP A 60 4.40 6.12 -8.14
C TRP A 60 3.08 5.64 -7.53
N LEU A 61 2.24 6.55 -7.03
CA LEU A 61 0.89 6.17 -6.59
C LEU A 61 0.09 5.56 -7.74
N GLY A 62 0.21 6.10 -8.95
CA GLY A 62 -0.45 5.57 -10.15
C GLY A 62 0.06 4.19 -10.59
N VAL A 63 1.25 3.75 -10.18
CA VAL A 63 1.78 2.41 -10.51
C VAL A 63 0.96 1.29 -9.83
N SER A 64 0.23 1.61 -8.77
CA SER A 64 -0.67 0.65 -8.11
C SER A 64 -1.97 0.37 -8.88
N GLY A 65 -2.30 1.21 -9.87
CA GLY A 65 -3.46 1.03 -10.76
C GLY A 65 -3.12 0.25 -12.02
N GLU A 66 -4.09 0.13 -12.92
CA GLU A 66 -3.90 -0.53 -14.20
C GLU A 66 -3.12 0.39 -15.17
N THR A 67 -2.16 -0.17 -15.90
CA THR A 67 -1.24 0.66 -16.69
C THR A 67 -1.85 1.15 -17.99
N GLU A 68 -2.50 0.28 -18.76
CA GLU A 68 -2.91 0.60 -20.14
C GLU A 68 -4.12 1.54 -20.21
N TRP A 69 -5.10 1.33 -19.34
CA TRP A 69 -6.43 1.92 -19.39
C TRP A 69 -6.65 2.99 -18.33
N GLU A 70 -5.91 2.97 -17.21
CA GLU A 70 -5.94 4.05 -16.23
C GLU A 70 -4.75 4.99 -16.40
N ARG A 71 -3.52 4.47 -16.26
CA ARG A 71 -2.33 5.32 -16.20
C ARG A 71 -1.98 5.96 -17.55
N LEU A 72 -1.91 5.15 -18.61
CA LEU A 72 -1.53 5.64 -19.94
C LEU A 72 -2.65 6.46 -20.62
N SER A 73 -3.90 6.32 -20.16
CA SER A 73 -5.01 7.18 -20.60
C SER A 73 -5.00 8.57 -19.94
N GLY A 74 -4.10 8.79 -18.97
CA GLY A 74 -3.94 10.06 -18.26
C GLY A 74 -4.72 10.15 -16.95
N THR A 75 -5.32 9.05 -16.48
CA THR A 75 -6.04 9.02 -15.19
C THR A 75 -5.03 8.95 -14.04
N THR A 76 -5.19 9.84 -13.06
CA THR A 76 -4.40 9.80 -11.81
C THR A 76 -5.04 8.84 -10.82
N PHE A 77 -4.26 8.37 -9.84
CA PHE A 77 -4.78 7.52 -8.75
C PHE A 77 -5.97 8.17 -8.03
N SER A 78 -5.89 9.47 -7.72
CA SER A 78 -7.02 10.21 -7.14
C SER A 78 -8.20 10.40 -8.12
N GLY A 79 -7.93 10.46 -9.42
CA GLY A 79 -8.94 10.52 -10.47
C GLY A 79 -9.84 9.28 -10.49
N VAL A 80 -9.25 8.10 -10.32
CA VAL A 80 -10.00 6.83 -10.22
C VAL A 80 -10.97 6.89 -9.02
N TYR A 81 -10.49 7.30 -7.85
CA TYR A 81 -11.34 7.45 -6.66
C TYR A 81 -12.42 8.53 -6.83
N ALA A 82 -12.14 9.61 -7.56
CA ALA A 82 -13.13 10.65 -7.85
C ALA A 82 -14.26 10.14 -8.78
N GLN A 83 -13.93 9.26 -9.73
CA GLN A 83 -14.92 8.59 -10.58
C GLN A 83 -15.79 7.63 -9.74
N MET A 84 -15.17 6.85 -8.85
CA MET A 84 -15.89 5.99 -7.91
C MET A 84 -16.84 6.79 -7.02
N ALA A 85 -16.38 7.92 -6.48
CA ALA A 85 -17.19 8.82 -5.67
C ALA A 85 -18.37 9.37 -6.47
N SER A 86 -18.15 9.84 -7.70
CA SER A 86 -19.23 10.34 -8.58
C SER A 86 -20.34 9.30 -8.79
N VAL A 87 -19.96 8.04 -9.07
CA VAL A 87 -20.92 6.94 -9.23
C VAL A 87 -21.64 6.64 -7.91
N HIS A 88 -20.92 6.65 -6.79
CA HIS A 88 -21.53 6.42 -5.48
C HIS A 88 -22.55 7.52 -5.10
N MET A 89 -22.24 8.79 -5.42
CA MET A 89 -23.17 9.90 -5.22
C MET A 89 -24.44 9.73 -6.07
N GLU A 90 -24.31 9.32 -7.34
CA GLU A 90 -25.45 9.06 -8.23
C GLU A 90 -26.33 7.90 -7.73
N GLN A 91 -25.71 6.78 -7.32
CA GLN A 91 -26.43 5.55 -6.97
C GLN A 91 -27.00 5.56 -5.55
N TYR A 92 -26.32 6.20 -4.60
CA TYR A 92 -26.63 6.10 -3.17
C TYR A 92 -26.95 7.46 -2.52
N GLY A 93 -26.94 8.55 -3.29
CA GLY A 93 -27.30 9.88 -2.80
C GLY A 93 -26.30 10.48 -1.80
N THR A 94 -25.06 9.99 -1.76
CA THR A 94 -24.00 10.62 -0.96
C THR A 94 -23.79 12.05 -1.39
N THR A 95 -23.69 12.95 -0.42
CA THR A 95 -23.42 14.37 -0.64
C THR A 95 -21.92 14.63 -0.64
N ARG A 96 -21.55 15.82 -1.10
CA ARG A 96 -20.15 16.26 -1.08
C ARG A 96 -19.68 16.57 0.34
N GLU A 97 -20.59 17.11 1.14
CA GLU A 97 -20.51 17.28 2.59
C GLU A 97 -20.61 15.94 3.31
#